data_AF-A0A7W0SWP1-F1
#
_entry.id   AF-A0A7W0SWP1-F1
#
_cell.length_a   1.000
_cell.length_b   1.000
_cell.length_c   1.000
_cell.angle_alpha   90.00
_cell.angle_beta   90.00
_cell.angle_gamma   90.00
#
_symmetry.space_group_name_H-M   'P 1'
#
loop_
_entity.id
_entity.type
_entity.pdbx_description
1 polymer ?
#
loop_
_entity_poly.entity_id
_entity_poly.type
_entity_poly.pdbx_seq_one_letter_code
_entity_poly.pdbx_strand_id
1 'polypeptide(L)'
;MPFPSALDREPSTAGPGLVDEALAVLRKLTGNPGADFREGQDVAIAALVEGRQRALVVQRTGWGKSAVYFVATALLRARGGGPTLL
;
A
#
# COMPACT_ATOMS: atom_id res chain seq x y z
N MET A 1 16.30 2.09 -25.25
CA MET A 1 14.84 2.10 -25.00
C MET A 1 14.59 2.97 -23.78
N PRO A 2 13.74 4.02 -23.83
CA PRO A 2 13.46 4.86 -22.68
C PRO A 2 12.56 4.11 -21.69
N PHE A 3 12.78 4.28 -20.39
CA PHE A 3 11.84 3.85 -19.36
C PHE A 3 10.56 4.69 -19.50
N PRO A 4 9.35 4.09 -19.44
CA PRO A 4 8.11 4.86 -19.41
C PRO A 4 8.13 5.81 -18.20
N SER A 5 7.85 7.09 -18.44
CA SER A 5 7.79 8.12 -17.39
C SER A 5 6.71 7.75 -16.38
N ALA A 6 7.12 7.51 -15.13
CA ALA A 6 6.21 7.17 -14.03
C ALA A 6 5.29 8.34 -13.62
N LEU A 7 5.50 9.53 -14.18
CA LEU A 7 4.77 10.75 -13.83
C LEU A 7 3.44 10.90 -14.60
N ASP A 8 3.23 10.12 -15.66
CA ASP A 8 2.01 10.21 -16.49
C ASP A 8 0.87 9.31 -15.99
N ARG A 9 1.10 8.55 -14.92
CA ARG A 9 0.11 7.65 -14.33
C ARG A 9 -0.50 8.35 -13.12
N GLU A 10 -1.70 8.90 -13.30
CA GLU A 10 -2.52 9.39 -12.18
C GLU A 10 -2.53 8.34 -11.07
N PRO A 11 -2.30 8.73 -9.80
CA PRO A 11 -2.35 7.80 -8.69
C PRO A 11 -3.70 7.09 -8.72
N SER A 12 -3.66 5.78 -8.98
CA SER A 12 -4.86 4.96 -8.91
C SER A 12 -5.40 5.06 -7.50
N THR A 13 -6.52 5.76 -7.33
CA THR A 13 -7.25 5.77 -6.07
C THR A 13 -7.64 4.33 -5.79
N ALA A 14 -7.38 3.86 -4.57
CA ALA A 14 -7.79 2.54 -4.14
C ALA A 14 -9.29 2.36 -4.36
N GLY A 15 -9.72 1.26 -4.98
CA GLY A 15 -11.14 0.92 -4.99
C GLY A 15 -11.65 0.81 -3.54
N PRO A 16 -12.91 1.18 -3.24
CA PRO A 16 -13.43 1.18 -1.87
C PRO A 16 -13.24 -0.16 -1.14
N GLY A 17 -13.36 -1.28 -1.87
CA GLY A 17 -13.13 -2.61 -1.31
C GLY A 17 -11.68 -2.90 -0.91
N LEU A 18 -10.69 -2.35 -1.63
CA LEU A 18 -9.29 -2.50 -1.25
C LEU A 18 -8.98 -1.70 0.02
N VAL A 19 -9.51 -0.49 0.14
CA VAL A 19 -9.27 0.36 1.32
C VAL A 19 -9.77 -0.34 2.57
N ASP A 20 -10.97 -0.90 2.54
CA ASP A 20 -11.55 -1.62 3.66
C ASP A 20 -10.74 -2.88 4.03
N GLU A 21 -10.30 -3.65 3.04
CA GLU A 21 -9.44 -4.83 3.27
C GLU A 21 -8.10 -4.42 3.89
N ALA A 22 -7.48 -3.36 3.36
CA ALA A 22 -6.23 -2.82 3.84
C ALA A 22 -6.35 -2.25 5.27
N LEU A 23 -7.45 -1.58 5.59
CA LEU A 23 -7.75 -1.11 6.95
C LEU A 23 -7.93 -2.27 7.93
N ALA A 24 -8.63 -3.33 7.53
CA ALA A 24 -8.79 -4.52 8.36
C ALA A 24 -7.43 -5.16 8.69
N VAL A 25 -6.54 -5.24 7.70
CA VAL A 25 -5.16 -5.71 7.89
C VAL A 25 -4.37 -4.79 8.82
N LEU A 26 -4.44 -3.47 8.62
CA LEU A 26 -3.75 -2.49 9.46
C LEU A 26 -4.16 -2.62 10.93
N ARG A 27 -5.46 -2.70 11.20
CA ARG A 27 -6.02 -2.83 12.55
C ARG A 27 -5.59 -4.13 13.21
N LYS A 28 -5.60 -5.23 12.45
CA LYS A 28 -5.11 -6.53 12.93
C LYS A 28 -3.61 -6.50 13.27
N LEU A 29 -2.78 -5.89 12.42
CA LEU A 29 -1.32 -5.81 12.62
C LEU A 29 -0.95 -4.91 13.80
N THR A 30 -1.71 -3.85 14.03
CA THR A 30 -1.46 -2.88 15.11
C THR A 30 -2.15 -3.25 16.43
N GLY A 31 -3.08 -4.22 16.41
CA GLY A 31 -3.93 -4.52 17.55
C GLY A 31 -4.86 -3.37 17.94
N ASN A 32 -5.04 -2.38 17.07
CA ASN A 32 -5.82 -1.17 17.33
C ASN A 32 -7.03 -1.10 16.37
N PRO A 33 -8.26 -1.29 16.83
CA PRO A 33 -9.47 -1.24 15.98
C PRO A 33 -9.76 0.17 15.44
N GLY A 34 -9.24 1.23 16.08
CA GLY A 34 -9.37 2.61 15.63
C GLY A 34 -8.22 3.08 14.74
N ALA A 35 -7.32 2.17 14.31
CA ALA A 35 -6.27 2.52 13.38
C ALA A 35 -6.88 2.93 12.02
N ASP A 36 -6.30 3.99 11.44
CA ASP A 36 -6.69 4.55 10.16
C ASP A 36 -5.45 4.96 9.36
N PHE A 37 -5.61 5.09 8.04
CA PHE A 37 -4.55 5.51 7.15
C PHE A 37 -4.27 7.00 7.27
N ARG A 38 -2.97 7.34 7.16
CA ARG A 38 -2.54 8.72 6.92
C ARG A 38 -2.64 9.04 5.44
N GLU A 39 -2.77 10.32 5.13
CA GLU A 39 -2.87 10.84 3.76
C GLU A 39 -1.84 10.20 2.82
N GLY A 40 -2.32 9.56 1.75
CA GLY A 40 -1.52 8.93 0.69
C GLY A 40 -1.04 7.49 0.97
N GLN A 41 -1.31 6.92 2.15
CA GLN A 41 -0.98 5.52 2.43
C GLN A 41 -1.85 4.54 1.64
N ASP A 42 -3.14 4.83 1.56
CA ASP A 42 -4.14 4.12 0.76
C ASP A 42 -3.75 4.09 -0.73
N VAL A 43 -3.36 5.24 -1.29
CA VAL A 43 -2.89 5.37 -2.67
C VAL A 43 -1.62 4.54 -2.90
N ALA A 44 -0.65 4.61 -1.97
CA ALA A 44 0.57 3.83 -2.07
C ALA A 44 0.29 2.31 -2.02
N ILE A 45 -0.63 1.88 -1.16
CA ILE A 45 -1.05 0.47 -1.07
C ILE A 45 -1.75 0.04 -2.37
N ALA A 46 -2.65 0.84 -2.93
CA ALA A 46 -3.32 0.54 -4.20
C ALA A 46 -2.36 0.40 -5.37
N ALA A 47 -1.40 1.32 -5.49
CA ALA A 47 -0.37 1.26 -6.53
C ALA A 47 0.43 -0.06 -6.48
N LEU A 48 0.72 -0.55 -5.28
CA LEU A 48 1.46 -1.80 -5.06
C LEU A 48 0.58 -3.05 -5.27
N VAL A 49 -0.63 -3.08 -4.72
CA VAL A 49 -1.46 -4.29 -4.63
C VAL A 49 -2.31 -4.50 -5.88
N GLU A 50 -3.08 -3.50 -6.28
CA GLU A 50 -3.94 -3.55 -7.47
C GLU A 50 -3.13 -3.22 -8.72
N GLY A 51 -2.37 -2.13 -8.67
CA GLY A 51 -1.58 -1.69 -9.81
C GLY A 51 -0.42 -2.61 -10.15
N ARG A 52 0.07 -3.43 -9.20
CA ARG A 52 1.29 -4.24 -9.32
C ARG A 52 2.49 -3.39 -9.78
N GLN A 53 2.55 -2.13 -9.34
CA GLN A 53 3.54 -1.15 -9.80
C GLN A 53 4.66 -0.97 -8.79
N ARG A 54 5.75 -0.35 -9.23
CA ARG A 54 6.78 0.16 -8.32
C ARG A 54 6.33 1.53 -7.78
N ALA A 55 6.42 1.73 -6.47
CA ALA A 55 6.10 3.00 -5.82
C ALA A 55 7.34 3.59 -5.12
N LEU A 56 7.58 4.89 -5.31
CA LEU A 56 8.58 5.66 -4.56
C LEU A 56 7.85 6.56 -3.57
N VAL A 57 7.94 6.26 -2.28
CA VAL A 57 7.27 7.03 -1.22
C VAL A 57 8.29 7.92 -0.51
N VAL A 58 8.26 9.22 -0.81
CA VAL A 58 9.11 10.24 -0.15
C VAL A 58 8.27 11.01 0.84
N GLN A 59 8.49 10.75 2.13
CA GLN A 59 7.74 11.34 3.23
C GLN A 59 8.61 11.53 4.48
N ARG A 60 8.25 12.48 5.34
CA ARG A 60 8.95 12.77 6.60
C ARG A 60 9.10 11.54 7.50
N THR A 61 10.07 11.58 8.43
CA THR A 61 10.21 10.54 9.45
C THR A 61 8.93 10.46 10.31
N GLY A 62 8.60 9.25 10.76
CA GLY A 62 7.37 8.99 11.51
C GLY A 62 6.08 8.99 10.68
N TRP A 63 6.11 9.26 9.37
CA TRP A 63 4.90 9.21 8.51
C TRP A 63 4.24 7.82 8.45
N GLY A 64 4.98 6.75 8.74
CA GLY A 64 4.42 5.38 8.78
C GLY A 64 4.60 4.60 7.47
N LYS A 65 5.74 4.79 6.78
CA LYS A 65 6.07 4.02 5.56
C LYS A 65 6.08 2.50 5.81
N SER A 66 6.48 2.06 7.02
CA SER A 66 6.44 0.65 7.41
C SER A 66 5.02 0.05 7.35
N ALA A 67 3.99 0.81 7.72
CA ALA A 67 2.61 0.35 7.64
C ALA A 67 2.21 0.04 6.18
N VAL A 68 2.61 0.88 5.23
CA VAL A 68 2.40 0.64 3.78
C VAL A 68 3.04 -0.69 3.36
N TYR A 69 4.32 -0.90 3.69
CA TYR A 69 5.02 -2.13 3.33
C TYR A 69 4.38 -3.38 3.95
N PHE A 70 4.04 -3.35 5.24
CA PHE A 70 3.45 -4.51 5.91
C PHE A 70 2.05 -4.84 5.42
N VAL A 71 1.20 -3.82 5.22
CA VAL A 71 -0.16 -4.02 4.71
C VAL A 71 -0.12 -4.52 3.26
N ALA A 72 0.65 -3.87 2.39
CA ALA A 72 0.77 -4.31 0.99
C ALA A 72 1.32 -5.74 0.89
N THR A 73 2.33 -6.08 1.69
CA THR A 73 2.90 -7.43 1.76
C THR A 73 1.86 -8.45 2.21
N ALA A 74 1.09 -8.16 3.27
CA ALA A 74 0.07 -9.07 3.76
C ALA A 74 -1.03 -9.31 2.70
N LEU A 75 -1.48 -8.27 2.01
CA LEU A 75 -2.49 -8.38 0.95
C LEU A 75 -1.97 -9.16 -0.26
N LEU A 76 -0.74 -8.87 -0.72
CA LEU A 76 -0.12 -9.61 -1.82
C LEU A 76 0.03 -11.09 -1.48
N ARG A 77 0.43 -11.43 -0.24
CA ARG A 77 0.53 -12.81 0.23
C ARG A 77 -0.83 -13.51 0.26
N ALA A 78 -1.86 -12.85 0.80
CA ALA A 78 -3.22 -13.39 0.84
C ALA A 78 -3.76 -13.68 -0.57
N ARG A 79 -3.34 -12.88 -1.56
CA ARG A 79 -3.71 -13.01 -2.98
C ARG A 79 -2.80 -13.95 -3.78
N GLY A 80 -1.97 -14.76 -3.11
CA GLY A 80 -1.12 -15.75 -3.78
C GLY A 80 0.17 -15.19 -4.40
N GLY A 81 0.59 -13.98 -4.04
CA GLY A 81 1.82 -13.33 -4.52
C GLY A 81 3.13 -13.97 -4.04
N GLY A 82 3.05 -15.04 -3.25
CA GLY A 82 4.21 -15.78 -2.74
C GLY A 82 4.89 -15.11 -1.54
N PRO A 83 5.98 -15.72 -1.02
CA PRO A 83 6.75 -15.13 0.07
C PRO A 83 7.37 -13.79 -0.33
N THR A 84 7.42 -12.86 0.62
CA THR A 84 7.95 -11.51 0.44
C THR A 84 9.11 -11.30 1.41
N LEU A 85 10.20 -10.71 0.91
CA LEU A 85 11.35 -10.27 1.71
C LEU A 85 11.23 -8.76 1.95
N LEU A 86 11.50 -8.33 3.18
CA LEU A 86 11.45 -6.93 3.64
C LEU A 86 12.81 -6.51 4.16
#